data_AF-A4WSE9-F1
#
_entry.id   AF-A4WSE9-F1
#
_cell.length_a   1.000
_cell.length_b   1.000
_cell.length_c   1.000
_cell.angle_alpha   90.00
_cell.angle_beta   90.00
_cell.angle_gamma   90.00
#
_symmetry.space_group_name_H-M   'P 1'
#
loop_
_entity.id
_entity.type
_entity.pdbx_description
1 polymer ?
#
loop_
_entity_poly.entity_id
_entity_poly.type
_entity_poly.pdbx_seq_one_letter_code
_entity_poly.pdbx_strand_id
1 'polypeptide(L)'
;MILPGGINRAYLATRPVDFRKGHAGLALIVQSVLGHDPYNGAIYLFRSKRGDQLKCLVWDQTGLVLIVSDRPPPSLPDLQRCPR
;
A
#
# COMPACT_ATOMS: atom_id res chain seq x y z
N MET A 1 11.23 -7.29 -10.25
CA MET A 1 11.62 -6.03 -9.56
C MET A 1 11.86 -4.94 -10.59
N ILE A 2 10.77 -4.45 -11.16
CA ILE A 2 10.72 -3.20 -11.91
C ILE A 2 9.48 -2.52 -11.33
N LEU A 3 9.66 -1.48 -10.51
CA LEU A 3 8.61 -0.49 -10.32
C LEU A 3 8.91 0.54 -11.40
N PRO A 4 8.36 0.38 -12.63
CA PRO A 4 8.68 1.32 -13.69
C PRO A 4 8.24 2.69 -13.18
N GLY A 5 9.09 3.71 -13.35
CA GLY A 5 8.87 5.08 -12.87
C GLY A 5 7.68 5.81 -13.54
N GLY A 6 6.63 5.09 -13.91
CA GLY A 6 5.31 5.62 -14.21
C GLY A 6 4.47 5.55 -12.94
N ILE A 7 3.86 6.67 -12.58
CA ILE A 7 2.98 6.81 -11.43
C ILE A 7 1.84 5.78 -11.53
N ASN A 8 1.99 4.65 -10.84
CA ASN A 8 0.89 3.72 -10.61
C ASN A 8 0.18 4.16 -9.34
N ARG A 9 -1.00 4.74 -9.52
CA ARG A 9 -1.91 5.28 -8.51
C ARG A 9 -1.74 4.60 -7.14
N ALA A 10 -1.35 5.38 -6.14
CA ALA A 10 -1.25 4.91 -4.76
C ALA A 10 -2.53 5.24 -4.01
N TYR A 11 -3.13 4.23 -3.39
CA TYR A 11 -4.34 4.38 -2.60
C TYR A 11 -4.03 4.10 -1.14
N LEU A 12 -4.35 5.06 -0.28
CA LEU A 12 -4.24 4.89 1.16
C LEU A 12 -5.61 4.50 1.72
N ALA A 13 -5.71 3.30 2.30
CA ALA A 13 -6.87 2.91 3.08
C ALA A 13 -6.94 3.80 4.34
N THR A 14 -7.91 4.71 4.37
CA THR A 14 -8.12 5.63 5.50
C THR A 14 -8.66 4.92 6.74
N ARG A 15 -9.33 3.78 6.54
CA ARG A 15 -9.83 2.94 7.63
C ARG A 15 -8.71 2.06 8.18
N PRO A 16 -8.53 1.97 9.51
CA PRO A 16 -7.55 1.07 10.09
C PRO A 16 -7.91 -0.37 9.75
N VAL A 17 -6.96 -1.10 9.16
CA VAL A 17 -7.14 -2.50 8.77
C VAL A 17 -6.53 -3.40 9.83
N ASP A 18 -7.15 -4.55 10.06
CA ASP A 18 -6.56 -5.57 10.90
C ASP A 18 -5.38 -6.22 10.17
N PHE A 19 -4.17 -5.98 10.70
CA PHE A 19 -2.92 -6.50 10.15
C PHE A 19 -2.78 -8.02 10.32
N ARG A 20 -3.71 -8.69 11.01
CA ARG A 20 -3.82 -10.15 11.05
C ARG A 20 -4.26 -10.74 9.71
N LYS A 21 -4.86 -9.93 8.83
CA LYS A 21 -5.24 -10.37 7.48
C LYS A 21 -4.00 -10.51 6.59
N GLY A 22 -3.90 -11.66 5.92
CA GLY A 22 -2.88 -11.92 4.89
C GLY A 22 -3.24 -11.30 3.52
N HIS A 23 -2.54 -11.72 2.47
CA HIS A 23 -2.65 -11.16 1.11
C HIS A 23 -4.10 -11.16 0.60
N ALA A 24 -4.80 -12.30 0.68
CA ALA A 24 -6.16 -12.46 0.22
C ALA A 24 -7.17 -11.59 1.00
N GLY A 25 -6.98 -11.44 2.32
CA GLY A 25 -7.83 -10.60 3.15
C GLY A 25 -7.67 -9.11 2.86
N LEU A 26 -6.45 -8.68 2.49
CA LEU A 26 -6.18 -7.31 2.05
C LEU A 26 -6.73 -7.06 0.64
N ALA A 27 -6.56 -8.00 -0.28
CA ALA A 27 -7.14 -7.91 -1.64
C ALA A 27 -8.68 -7.80 -1.60
N LEU A 28 -9.33 -8.55 -0.70
CA LEU A 28 -10.78 -8.44 -0.49
C LEU A 28 -11.17 -7.06 0.05
N ILE A 29 -10.35 -6.43 0.90
CA ILE A 29 -10.59 -5.07 1.38
C ILE A 29 -10.46 -4.06 0.23
N VAL A 30 -9.49 -4.23 -0.67
CA VAL A 30 -9.38 -3.38 -1.85
C VAL A 30 -10.64 -3.46 -2.71
N GLN A 31 -11.15 -4.67 -2.96
CA GLN A 31 -12.38 -4.85 -3.74
C GLN A 31 -13.62 -4.34 -3.00
N SER A 32 -13.76 -4.68 -1.72
CA SER A 32 -14.99 -4.42 -0.96
C SER A 32 -15.07 -2.99 -0.41
N VAL A 33 -13.95 -2.39 -0.01
CA VAL A 33 -13.91 -1.06 0.60
C VAL A 33 -13.53 0.01 -0.41
N LEU A 34 -12.50 -0.24 -1.23
CA LEU A 34 -12.07 0.74 -2.24
C LEU A 34 -12.82 0.58 -3.56
N GLY A 35 -13.50 -0.55 -3.80
CA GLY A 35 -14.19 -0.80 -5.07
C GLY A 35 -13.22 -0.90 -6.26
N HIS A 36 -11.96 -1.24 -5.99
CA HIS A 36 -10.91 -1.31 -7.00
C HIS A 36 -10.43 -2.74 -7.19
N ASP A 37 -9.87 -3.01 -8.37
CA ASP A 37 -9.24 -4.29 -8.65
C ASP A 37 -7.83 -4.32 -8.03
N PRO A 38 -7.52 -5.28 -7.13
CA PRO A 38 -6.21 -5.41 -6.49
C PRO A 38 -5.09 -5.82 -7.48
N TYR A 39 -5.45 -6.27 -8.68
CA TYR A 39 -4.54 -6.70 -9.75
C TYR A 39 -4.31 -5.62 -10.81
N ASN A 40 -4.85 -4.41 -10.64
CA ASN A 40 -4.69 -3.31 -11.61
C ASN A 40 -3.27 -2.67 -11.63
N GLY A 41 -2.33 -3.19 -10.84
CA GLY A 41 -0.96 -2.65 -10.73
C GLY A 41 -0.84 -1.40 -9.85
N ALA A 42 -1.90 -1.00 -9.13
CA ALA A 42 -1.87 0.06 -8.13
C ALA A 42 -1.23 -0.40 -6.82
N ILE A 43 -0.78 0.57 -6.03
CA ILE A 43 -0.20 0.32 -4.70
C ILE A 43 -1.27 0.64 -3.66
N TYR A 44 -1.61 -0.34 -2.84
CA TYR A 44 -2.57 -0.18 -1.75
C TYR A 44 -1.86 -0.16 -0.40
N LEU A 45 -1.91 0.99 0.26
CA LEU A 45 -1.31 1.25 1.56
C LEU A 45 -2.34 1.05 2.66
N PHE A 46 -1.99 0.21 3.64
CA PHE A 46 -2.78 -0.07 4.82
C PHE A 46 -2.01 0.40 6.04
N ARG A 47 -2.71 1.07 6.95
CA ARG A 47 -2.18 1.49 8.24
C ARG A 47 -2.71 0.61 9.37
N SER A 48 -1.83 0.24 10.29
CA SER A 48 -2.23 -0.49 11.49
C SER A 48 -3.11 0.41 12.35
N LYS A 49 -4.05 -0.20 13.08
CA LYS A 49 -4.86 0.51 14.10
C LYS A 49 -3.97 1.20 15.14
N ARG A 50 -2.79 0.64 15.44
CA ARG A 50 -1.80 1.23 16.36
C ARG A 50 -0.96 2.36 15.73
N GLY A 51 -0.98 2.52 14.40
CA GLY A 51 -0.21 3.55 13.69
C GLY A 51 1.30 3.25 13.55
N ASP A 52 1.76 2.14 14.10
CA ASP A 52 3.19 1.79 14.15
C ASP A 52 3.68 1.03 12.90
N GLN A 53 2.77 0.33 12.22
CA GLN A 53 3.10 -0.49 11.05
C GLN A 53 2.31 -0.06 9.82
N LEU A 54 2.98 -0.13 8.67
CA LEU A 54 2.39 0.03 7.36
C LEU A 54 2.52 -1.27 6.56
N LYS A 55 1.45 -1.63 5.86
CA LYS A 55 1.39 -2.76 4.93
C LYS A 55 1.09 -2.23 3.55
N CYS A 56 1.90 -2.58 2.57
CA CYS A 56 1.70 -2.20 1.18
C CYS A 56 1.38 -3.47 0.39
N LEU A 57 0.24 -3.51 -0.28
CA LEU A 57 -0.12 -4.54 -1.23
C LEU A 57 0.11 -3.99 -2.64
N VAL A 58 0.96 -4.67 -3.42
CA VAL A 58 1.26 -4.29 -4.81
C VAL A 58 1.16 -5.51 -5.71
N TRP A 59 0.72 -5.30 -6.93
CA TRP A 59 0.69 -6.33 -7.98
C TRP A 59 1.84 -6.11 -8.95
N ASP A 60 2.81 -7.04 -9.00
CA ASP A 60 4.00 -7.00 -9.87
C ASP A 60 3.74 -7.67 -11.24
N GLN A 61 2.48 -7.70 -11.70
CA GLN A 61 2.01 -8.43 -12.89
C GLN A 61 2.14 -9.96 -12.84
N THR A 62 2.99 -10.48 -11.95
CA THR A 62 3.23 -11.91 -11.73
C THR A 62 2.57 -12.41 -10.45
N GLY A 63 2.39 -11.53 -9.46
CA GLY A 63 1.91 -11.92 -8.13
C GLY A 63 1.61 -10.73 -7.23
N LEU A 64 0.83 -11.00 -6.18
CA LEU A 64 0.59 -10.07 -5.09
C LEU A 64 1.81 -10.08 -4.17
N VAL A 65 2.45 -8.93 -4.05
CA VAL A 65 3.56 -8.70 -3.14
C VAL A 65 3.04 -7.91 -1.95
N LEU A 66 3.33 -8.41 -0.76
CA LEU A 66 3.04 -7.73 0.50
C LEU A 66 4.34 -7.24 1.10
N ILE A 67 4.43 -5.93 1.29
CA ILE A 67 5.56 -5.27 1.94
C ILE A 67 5.07 -4.82 3.32
N VAL A 68 5.80 -5.21 4.36
CA VAL A 68 5.55 -4.74 5.74
C VAL A 68 6.69 -3.82 6.11
N SER A 69 6.35 -2.60 6.51
CA SER A 69 7.29 -1.66 7.13
C SER A 69 6.94 -1.56 8.61
N ASP A 70 7.89 -2.00 9.45
CA ASP A 70 7.81 -1.98 10.92
C ASP A 70 8.17 -0.60 11.51
N ARG A 71 8.59 0.34 10.68
CA ARG A 71 8.67 1.75 11.06
C ARG A 71 7.70 2.57 10.23
N PRO A 72 6.93 3.50 10.84
CA PRO A 72 6.36 4.58 10.06
C PRO A 72 7.53 5.30 9.37
N PRO A 73 7.42 5.66 8.07
CA PRO A 73 8.43 6.51 7.46
C PRO A 73 8.59 7.74 8.38
N PRO A 74 9.83 8.17 8.68
CA PRO A 74 10.04 9.46 9.31
C PRO A 74 9.17 10.45 8.53
N SER A 75 8.48 11.32 9.27
CA SER A 75 7.49 12.26 8.77
C SER A 75 7.87 12.80 7.38
N LEU A 76 6.85 13.05 6.57
CA LEU A 76 6.95 13.44 5.18
C LEU A 76 7.28 14.94 4.91
N PRO A 77 8.12 15.71 5.66
CA PRO A 77 8.60 17.01 5.16
C PRO A 77 9.69 16.90 4.08
N ASP A 78 10.32 15.74 3.87
CA ASP A 78 11.59 15.70 3.13
C ASP A 78 11.44 15.36 1.63
N LEU A 79 10.38 14.65 1.23
CA LEU A 79 10.19 14.26 -0.18
C LEU A 79 9.62 15.39 -1.07
N GLN A 80 9.33 16.56 -0.51
CA GLN A 80 8.84 17.74 -1.24
C GLN A 80 9.93 18.78 -1.52
N ARG A 81 11.18 18.54 -1.07
CA ARG A 81 12.37 19.27 -1.54
C ARG A 81 13.05 18.50 -2.65
N CYS A 82 12.36 18.34 -3.77
CA CYS A 82 13.03 18.10 -5.05
C CYS A 82 13.37 19.49 -5.62
N PRO A 83 14.64 19.95 -5.58
CA PRO A 83 15.04 21.14 -6.33
C PRO A 83 14.85 20.86 -7.82
N ARG A 84 14.37 21.88 -8.53
CA ARG A 84 14.10 21.88 -9.98
C ARG A 84 15.29 21.42 -10.82
#